data_AF-A0A7Y7N9L2-F1
#
_entry.id   AF-A0A7Y7N9L2-F1
#
_cell.length_a   1.000
_cell.length_b   1.000
_cell.length_c   1.000
_cell.angle_alpha   90.00
_cell.angle_beta   90.00
_cell.angle_gamma   90.00
#
_symmetry.space_group_name_H-M   'P 1'
#
loop_
_entity.id
_entity.type
_entity.pdbx_description
1 polymer ?
#
loop_
_entity_poly.entity_id
_entity_poly.type
_entity_poly.pdbx_seq_one_letter_code
_entity_poly.pdbx_strand_id
1 'polypeptide(L)'
;MKSVDPLLSTFMTNGGLKMSTDRLKQSEALVRLMLAARFEDCKLTLQEEDEFQKQLQALPWDSTDPDLFLQGATADVRKALAAEETKLQFLTVQCSQFPDAESKKVCFDRIKRVLEADGIDSKEGRLLQQIRSLLEL
;
A
#
# COMPACT_ATOMS: atom_id res chain seq x y z
N MET A 1 -59.07 -6.87 15.02
CA MET A 1 -57.80 -7.23 15.67
C MET A 1 -56.68 -6.97 14.68
N LYS A 2 -55.68 -6.18 15.10
CA LYS A 2 -54.43 -5.93 14.37
C LYS A 2 -53.62 -7.23 14.31
N SER A 3 -52.95 -7.52 13.19
CA SER A 3 -51.56 -8.00 13.22
C SER A 3 -50.97 -8.16 11.81
N VAL A 4 -50.12 -7.19 11.47
CA VAL A 4 -48.79 -7.28 10.80
C VAL A 4 -48.63 -8.06 9.49
N ASP A 5 -48.47 -7.29 8.41
CA ASP A 5 -47.28 -7.44 7.52
C ASP A 5 -46.08 -6.75 8.19
N PRO A 6 -44.87 -7.34 8.13
CA PRO A 6 -43.78 -6.67 7.40
C PRO A 6 -42.83 -7.68 6.70
N LEU A 7 -42.56 -7.50 5.40
CA LEU A 7 -41.39 -6.79 4.86
C LEU A 7 -40.01 -7.40 5.20
N LEU A 8 -39.19 -7.49 4.13
CA LEU A 8 -37.73 -7.63 4.09
C LEU A 8 -37.17 -9.06 4.05
N SER A 9 -37.56 -9.82 3.02
CA SER A 9 -36.58 -10.60 2.29
C SER A 9 -36.08 -9.76 1.11
N THR A 10 -34.80 -9.85 0.80
CA THR A 10 -34.11 -9.13 -0.29
C THR A 10 -33.61 -7.72 0.06
N PHE A 11 -32.42 -7.64 0.66
CA PHE A 11 -31.35 -6.73 0.21
C PHE A 11 -30.02 -7.28 0.71
N MET A 12 -29.42 -8.22 -0.04
CA MET A 12 -27.98 -8.45 0.04
C MET A 12 -27.28 -7.34 -0.72
N THR A 13 -26.65 -6.43 0.02
CA THR A 13 -25.76 -5.39 -0.49
C THR A 13 -24.40 -6.00 -0.87
N ASN A 14 -24.34 -6.68 -2.01
CA ASN A 14 -23.07 -7.21 -2.55
C ASN A 14 -22.06 -6.12 -3.01
N GLY A 15 -22.42 -4.83 -2.98
CA GLY A 15 -21.55 -3.72 -3.38
C GLY A 15 -20.64 -3.17 -2.27
N GLY A 16 -21.01 -3.34 -0.99
CA GLY A 16 -20.27 -2.74 0.13
C GLY A 16 -18.97 -3.48 0.48
N LEU A 17 -19.02 -4.81 0.53
CA LEU A 17 -17.87 -5.65 0.92
C LEU A 17 -16.70 -5.56 -0.07
N LYS A 18 -16.99 -5.47 -1.37
CA LYS A 18 -15.98 -5.43 -2.43
C LYS A 18 -15.18 -4.12 -2.41
N MET A 19 -15.87 -2.99 -2.23
CA MET A 19 -15.25 -1.66 -2.16
C MET A 19 -14.31 -1.51 -0.96
N SER A 20 -14.64 -2.09 0.18
CA SER A 20 -13.77 -2.07 1.37
C SER A 20 -12.52 -2.93 1.16
N THR A 21 -12.72 -4.14 0.63
CA THR A 21 -11.63 -5.10 0.37
C THR A 21 -10.60 -4.56 -0.64
N ASP A 22 -11.04 -3.88 -1.71
CA ASP A 22 -10.15 -3.34 -2.73
C ASP A 22 -9.32 -2.16 -2.19
N ARG A 23 -9.90 -1.32 -1.32
CA ARG A 23 -9.17 -0.24 -0.64
C ARG A 23 -8.16 -0.79 0.36
N LEU A 24 -8.52 -1.83 1.12
CA LEU A 24 -7.58 -2.49 2.03
C LEU A 24 -6.38 -3.08 1.27
N LYS A 25 -6.60 -3.75 0.15
CA LYS A 25 -5.52 -4.27 -0.70
C LYS A 25 -4.59 -3.17 -1.19
N GLN A 26 -5.14 -2.01 -1.59
CA GLN A 26 -4.34 -0.86 -1.99
C GLN A 26 -3.53 -0.28 -0.83
N SER A 27 -4.12 -0.16 0.36
CA SER A 27 -3.42 0.26 1.58
C SER A 27 -2.25 -0.68 1.89
N GLU A 28 -2.51 -1.99 1.92
CA GLU A 28 -1.47 -2.98 2.19
C GLU A 28 -0.36 -3.00 1.13
N ALA A 29 -0.72 -2.87 -0.16
CA ALA A 29 0.23 -2.81 -1.26
C ALA A 29 1.10 -1.55 -1.17
N LEU A 30 0.51 -0.40 -0.85
CA LEU A 30 1.24 0.84 -0.63
C LEU A 30 2.22 0.71 0.53
N VAL A 31 1.81 0.14 1.67
CA VAL A 31 2.71 -0.09 2.81
C VAL A 31 3.87 -0.99 2.43
N ARG A 32 3.60 -2.09 1.70
CA ARG A 32 4.64 -2.99 1.17
C ARG A 32 5.62 -2.26 0.22
N LEU A 33 5.15 -1.35 -0.62
CA LEU A 33 5.99 -0.54 -1.49
C LEU A 33 6.82 0.50 -0.72
N MET A 34 6.23 1.16 0.29
CA MET A 34 6.97 2.08 1.16
C MET A 34 8.07 1.36 1.95
N LEU A 35 7.78 0.15 2.47
CA LEU A 35 8.78 -0.70 3.10
C LEU A 35 9.89 -1.10 2.12
N ALA A 36 9.52 -1.46 0.89
CA ALA A 36 10.50 -1.83 -0.11
C ALA A 36 11.45 -0.67 -0.42
N ALA A 37 10.91 0.55 -0.46
CA ALA A 37 11.69 1.75 -0.67
C ALA A 37 12.68 2.03 0.46
N ARG A 38 12.21 1.96 1.69
CA ARG A 38 13.04 2.15 2.90
C ARG A 38 14.11 1.06 3.11
N PHE A 39 13.99 -0.09 2.46
CA PHE A 39 14.98 -1.17 2.57
C PHE A 39 15.99 -1.18 1.41
N GLU A 40 15.82 -0.32 0.41
CA GLU A 40 16.67 -0.31 -0.80
C GLU A 40 18.09 0.21 -0.52
N ASP A 41 18.22 1.22 0.34
CA ASP A 41 19.51 1.86 0.63
C ASP A 41 20.12 1.40 1.98
N CYS A 42 19.39 0.57 2.74
CA CYS A 42 19.69 0.09 4.08
C CYS A 42 19.90 1.19 5.13
N LYS A 43 19.46 2.42 4.86
CA LYS A 43 19.41 3.50 5.83
C LYS A 43 17.96 3.77 6.13
N LEU A 44 17.70 4.07 7.38
CA LEU A 44 16.39 4.51 7.80
C LEU A 44 16.61 5.71 8.68
N THR A 45 16.27 6.88 8.19
CA THR A 45 16.36 8.08 9.01
C THR A 45 15.10 8.26 9.85
N LEU A 46 15.24 9.05 10.92
CA LEU A 46 14.10 9.40 11.77
C LEU A 46 13.02 10.16 10.99
N GLN A 47 13.41 10.94 9.97
CA GLN A 47 12.49 11.72 9.14
C GLN A 47 11.65 10.81 8.24
N GLU A 48 12.27 9.81 7.60
CA GLU A 48 11.56 8.80 6.82
C GLU A 48 10.65 7.93 7.70
N GLU A 49 11.10 7.55 8.90
CA GLU A 49 10.27 6.80 9.84
C GLU A 49 9.05 7.63 10.28
N ASP A 50 9.25 8.88 10.66
CA ASP A 50 8.15 9.78 11.05
C ASP A 50 7.15 9.98 9.89
N GLU A 51 7.64 10.17 8.67
CA GLU A 51 6.76 10.33 7.50
C GLU A 51 6.07 9.02 7.14
N PHE A 52 6.77 7.88 7.20
CA PHE A 52 6.19 6.57 7.01
C PHE A 52 5.05 6.31 8.00
N GLN A 53 5.25 6.59 9.30
CA GLN A 53 4.21 6.40 10.32
C GLN A 53 3.01 7.31 10.08
N LYS A 54 3.23 8.57 9.67
CA LYS A 54 2.12 9.47 9.27
C LYS A 54 1.35 8.92 8.08
N GLN A 55 2.05 8.42 7.05
CA GLN A 55 1.40 7.83 5.89
C GLN A 55 0.63 6.57 6.29
N LEU A 56 1.22 5.68 7.10
CA LEU A 56 0.62 4.45 7.60
C LEU A 56 -0.70 4.74 8.32
N GLN A 57 -0.71 5.68 9.27
CA GLN A 57 -1.90 6.05 10.03
C GLN A 57 -2.98 6.74 9.18
N ALA A 58 -2.60 7.37 8.07
CA ALA A 58 -3.53 8.05 7.17
C ALA A 58 -4.22 7.13 6.15
N LEU A 59 -3.88 5.83 6.11
CA LEU A 59 -4.50 4.87 5.20
C LEU A 59 -5.84 4.36 5.74
N PRO A 60 -6.79 4.03 4.85
CA PRO A 60 -8.01 3.36 5.26
C PRO A 60 -7.68 1.92 5.66
N TRP A 61 -7.68 1.68 6.97
CA TRP A 61 -7.61 0.36 7.57
C TRP A 61 -9.03 -0.07 7.94
N ASP A 62 -9.46 -1.22 7.41
CA ASP A 62 -10.80 -1.72 7.71
C ASP A 62 -10.84 -2.36 9.11
N SER A 63 -10.19 -3.51 9.29
CA SER A 63 -10.20 -4.28 10.55
C SER A 63 -8.85 -4.88 10.90
N THR A 64 -7.83 -4.59 10.09
CA THR A 64 -6.46 -5.01 10.31
C THR A 64 -5.76 -3.93 11.11
N ASP A 65 -5.13 -4.32 12.23
CA ASP A 65 -4.23 -3.44 12.96
C ASP A 65 -3.00 -3.14 12.07
N PRO A 66 -2.71 -1.85 11.78
CA PRO A 66 -1.60 -1.46 10.92
C PRO A 66 -0.24 -1.97 11.42
N ASP A 67 -0.03 -1.98 12.74
CA ASP A 67 1.23 -2.40 13.36
C ASP A 67 1.39 -3.92 13.26
N LEU A 68 0.30 -4.67 13.43
CA LEU A 68 0.31 -6.12 13.24
C LEU A 68 0.59 -6.49 11.78
N PHE A 69 -0.02 -5.77 10.83
CA PHE A 69 0.26 -5.92 9.42
C PHE A 69 1.74 -5.62 9.11
N LEU A 70 2.25 -4.51 9.64
CA LEU A 70 3.61 -4.05 9.43
C LEU A 70 4.66 -5.08 9.87
N GLN A 71 4.43 -5.73 11.02
CA GLN A 71 5.32 -6.79 11.53
C GLN A 71 5.44 -7.96 10.54
N GLY A 72 4.33 -8.44 9.98
CA GLY A 72 4.33 -9.50 8.97
C GLY A 72 4.94 -9.05 7.64
N ALA A 73 4.49 -7.89 7.14
CA ALA A 73 4.92 -7.35 5.86
C ALA A 73 6.44 -7.07 5.81
N THR A 74 7.04 -6.64 6.92
CA THR A 74 8.48 -6.35 7.00
C THR A 74 9.34 -7.56 6.63
N ALA A 75 9.01 -8.75 7.14
CA ALA A 75 9.77 -9.95 6.84
C ALA A 75 9.61 -10.38 5.37
N ASP A 76 8.38 -10.31 4.85
CA ASP A 76 8.05 -10.68 3.48
C ASP A 76 8.72 -9.75 2.46
N VAL A 77 8.70 -8.44 2.71
CA VAL A 77 9.35 -7.45 1.85
C VAL A 77 10.86 -7.69 1.81
N ARG A 78 11.51 -7.86 2.98
CA ARG A 78 12.96 -8.16 3.02
C ARG A 78 13.33 -9.41 2.24
N LYS A 79 12.51 -10.45 2.34
CA LYS A 79 12.71 -11.69 1.57
C LYS A 79 12.56 -11.45 0.07
N ALA A 80 11.55 -10.66 -0.34
CA ALA A 80 11.34 -10.33 -1.74
C ALA A 80 12.49 -9.52 -2.35
N LEU A 81 13.11 -8.63 -1.57
CA LEU A 81 14.23 -7.80 -2.01
C LEU A 81 15.58 -8.52 -2.08
N ALA A 82 15.67 -9.80 -1.66
CA ALA A 82 16.93 -10.53 -1.60
C ALA A 82 17.60 -10.77 -2.98
N ALA A 83 16.82 -10.78 -4.06
CA ALA A 83 17.31 -10.91 -5.43
C ALA A 83 16.55 -9.98 -6.38
N GLU A 84 17.21 -9.52 -7.44
CA GLU A 84 16.61 -8.56 -8.39
C GLU A 84 15.36 -9.12 -9.09
N GLU A 85 15.36 -10.41 -9.46
CA GLU A 85 14.21 -11.05 -10.08
C GLU A 85 12.99 -11.09 -9.15
N THR A 86 13.19 -11.49 -7.89
CA THR A 86 12.12 -11.57 -6.89
C THR A 86 11.63 -10.18 -6.51
N LYS A 87 12.53 -9.19 -6.48
CA LYS A 87 12.20 -7.78 -6.26
C LYS A 87 11.29 -7.27 -7.37
N LEU A 88 11.66 -7.47 -8.63
CA LEU A 88 10.85 -6.99 -9.76
C LEU A 88 9.46 -7.64 -9.77
N GLN A 89 9.39 -8.95 -9.53
CA GLN A 89 8.11 -9.67 -9.42
C GLN A 89 7.25 -9.10 -8.28
N PHE A 90 7.86 -8.87 -7.11
CA PHE A 90 7.17 -8.27 -5.97
C PHE A 90 6.63 -6.87 -6.30
N LEU A 91 7.46 -5.99 -6.84
CA LEU A 91 7.05 -4.63 -7.21
C LEU A 91 5.90 -4.66 -8.22
N THR A 92 5.96 -5.55 -9.21
CA THR A 92 4.90 -5.73 -10.21
C THR A 92 3.57 -6.13 -9.56
N VAL A 93 3.58 -7.10 -8.64
CA VAL A 93 2.39 -7.56 -7.93
C VAL A 93 1.77 -6.46 -7.05
N GLN A 94 2.59 -5.65 -6.39
CA GLN A 94 2.07 -4.55 -5.57
C GLN A 94 1.53 -3.42 -6.45
N CYS A 95 2.22 -3.06 -7.53
CA CYS A 95 1.76 -2.02 -8.45
C CYS A 95 0.45 -2.40 -9.16
N SER A 96 0.21 -3.69 -9.41
CA SER A 96 -1.03 -4.15 -10.04
C SER A 96 -2.29 -3.97 -9.18
N GLN A 97 -2.15 -3.61 -7.90
CA GLN A 97 -3.30 -3.33 -7.01
C GLN A 97 -3.92 -1.95 -7.25
N PHE A 98 -3.30 -1.10 -8.08
CA PHE A 98 -3.75 0.26 -8.39
C PHE A 98 -4.32 0.32 -9.81
N PRO A 99 -5.65 0.18 -9.98
CA PRO A 99 -6.28 -0.09 -11.28
C PRO A 99 -6.44 1.16 -12.16
N ASP A 100 -6.51 2.35 -11.56
CA ASP A 100 -6.82 3.60 -12.25
C ASP A 100 -5.73 4.66 -12.05
N ALA A 101 -5.72 5.67 -12.93
CA ALA A 101 -4.68 6.70 -12.95
C ALA A 101 -4.61 7.53 -11.64
N GLU A 102 -5.75 7.73 -10.96
CA GLU A 102 -5.81 8.47 -9.71
C GLU A 102 -5.13 7.67 -8.59
N SER A 103 -5.53 6.41 -8.40
CA SER A 103 -4.95 5.51 -7.39
C SER A 103 -3.45 5.28 -7.62
N LYS A 104 -3.01 5.13 -8.89
CA LYS A 104 -1.60 5.03 -9.27
C LYS A 104 -0.83 6.28 -8.87
N LYS A 105 -1.35 7.47 -9.19
CA LYS A 105 -0.71 8.74 -8.85
C LYS A 105 -0.62 8.93 -7.33
N VAL A 106 -1.70 8.66 -6.60
CA VAL A 106 -1.72 8.76 -5.13
C VAL A 106 -0.71 7.80 -4.50
N CYS A 107 -0.61 6.58 -5.01
CA CYS A 107 0.41 5.61 -4.58
C CYS A 107 1.83 6.16 -4.78
N PHE A 108 2.14 6.61 -6.00
CA PHE A 108 3.45 7.15 -6.34
C PHE A 108 3.81 8.37 -5.48
N ASP A 109 2.89 9.34 -5.34
CA ASP A 109 3.11 10.58 -4.59
C ASP A 109 3.37 10.28 -3.10
N ARG A 110 2.70 9.28 -2.52
CA ARG A 110 2.92 8.89 -1.12
C ARG A 110 4.26 8.20 -0.90
N ILE A 111 4.67 7.29 -1.78
CA ILE A 111 5.99 6.64 -1.70
C ILE A 111 7.09 7.69 -1.84
N LYS A 112 6.95 8.56 -2.85
CA LYS A 112 7.88 9.66 -3.09
C LYS A 112 8.01 10.58 -1.87
N ARG A 113 6.89 10.93 -1.23
CA ARG A 113 6.90 11.77 -0.04
C ARG A 113 7.66 11.16 1.14
N VAL A 114 7.63 9.84 1.32
CA VAL A 114 8.41 9.17 2.37
C VAL A 114 9.91 9.31 2.09
N LEU A 115 10.35 9.05 0.85
CA LEU A 115 11.77 9.12 0.46
C LEU A 115 12.30 10.56 0.33
N GLU A 116 11.43 11.54 0.10
CA GLU A 116 11.82 12.96 0.08
C GLU A 116 11.94 13.57 1.48
N ALA A 117 11.60 12.83 2.55
CA ALA A 117 11.56 13.37 3.90
C ALA A 117 12.94 13.82 4.42
N ASP A 118 14.00 13.13 4.00
CA ASP A 118 15.40 13.41 4.30
C ASP A 118 16.26 13.59 3.03
N GLY A 119 15.74 13.20 1.87
CA GLY A 119 16.26 13.52 0.55
C GLY A 119 16.66 12.26 -0.23
N ILE A 120 16.27 12.23 -1.51
CA ILE A 120 16.42 11.05 -2.36
C ILE A 120 17.87 10.82 -2.79
N ASP A 121 18.39 9.61 -2.53
CA ASP A 121 19.66 9.13 -3.06
C ASP A 121 19.53 8.46 -4.45
N SER A 122 20.67 8.05 -5.04
CA SER A 122 20.68 7.44 -6.37
C SER A 122 19.97 6.08 -6.47
N LYS A 123 19.90 5.30 -5.39
CA LYS A 123 19.23 4.00 -5.33
C LYS A 123 17.74 4.17 -5.16
N GLU A 124 17.33 5.04 -4.24
CA GLU A 124 15.93 5.41 -4.03
C GLU A 124 15.33 6.03 -5.29
N GLY A 125 16.09 6.91 -5.95
CA GLY A 125 15.70 7.49 -7.23
C GLY A 125 15.49 6.42 -8.30
N ARG A 126 16.37 5.40 -8.36
CA ARG A 126 16.20 4.27 -9.29
C ARG A 126 14.94 3.47 -8.97
N LEU A 127 14.68 3.18 -7.71
CA LEU A 127 13.49 2.45 -7.29
C LEU A 127 12.21 3.24 -7.61
N LEU A 128 12.18 4.55 -7.34
CA LEU A 128 11.06 5.41 -7.72
C LEU A 128 10.80 5.35 -9.22
N GLN A 129 11.84 5.38 -10.07
CA GLN A 129 11.66 5.22 -11.51
C GLN A 129 11.10 3.84 -11.88
N GLN A 130 11.54 2.77 -11.23
CA GLN A 130 10.99 1.43 -11.44
C GLN A 130 9.50 1.37 -11.07
N ILE A 131 9.13 1.88 -9.90
CA ILE A 131 7.73 1.94 -9.43
C ILE A 131 6.89 2.79 -10.38
N ARG A 132 7.40 3.96 -10.79
CA ARG A 132 6.73 4.83 -11.75
C ARG A 132 6.43 4.11 -13.06
N SER A 133 7.42 3.39 -13.60
CA SER A 133 7.25 2.61 -14.83
C SER A 133 6.21 1.49 -14.67
N LEU A 134 6.19 0.80 -13.53
CA LEU A 134 5.25 -0.29 -13.27
C LEU A 134 3.82 0.20 -13.02
N LEU A 135 3.66 1.42 -12.51
CA LEU A 135 2.38 2.10 -12.39
C LEU A 135 1.93 2.74 -13.72
N GLU A 136 2.79 2.78 -14.74
CA GLU A 136 2.53 3.41 -16.04
C GLU A 136 2.27 4.93 -15.93
N LEU A 137 3.14 5.64 -15.18
CA LEU A 137 3.06 7.10 -14.90
C LEU A 137 4.21 7.92 -15.51
#